data_AF-B6WYG9-F1
#
_entry.id   AF-B6WYG9-F1
#
_cell.length_a   1.000
_cell.length_b   1.000
_cell.length_c   1.000
_cell.angle_alpha   90.00
_cell.angle_beta   90.00
_cell.angle_gamma   90.00
#
_symmetry.space_group_name_H-M   'P 1'
#
loop_
_entity.id
_entity.type
_entity.pdbx_description
1 polymer ?
#
loop_
_entity_poly.entity_id
_entity_poly.type
_entity_poly.pdbx_seq_one_letter_code
_entity_poly.pdbx_strand_id
1 'polypeptide(L)'
;GPAGADGADGLPPEHEWQGTALRFKEPDGSWGQAVDLRGAPGSSATVPIATTSVAGKVKVGTNLSVAADGTLSVASASTSAKGVVQLSSATNSTSTTLAATASAVKTAYDKGVSAATAAGKAQTAATAAQSAADAAAETANTAKAAADAAQSAVDGVAKPNAYVTATWRSGSSWYRKWSNGFIEQGGTTTTSGASTTISLHTPFTSTSYTVAIGEVNADNYLEGSSVISACATANFTIKRPTSGISISWYAAGY
;
A
#
# COMPACT_ATOMS: atom_id res chain seq x y z
N GLY A 1 8.11 -137.34 -27.80
CA GLY A 1 7.55 -136.12 -28.42
C GLY A 1 7.04 -135.20 -27.34
N PRO A 2 6.97 -133.88 -27.57
CA PRO A 2 6.78 -132.85 -26.55
C PRO A 2 5.39 -132.90 -25.86
N ALA A 3 5.25 -132.18 -24.75
CA ALA A 3 3.99 -131.98 -24.04
C ALA A 3 2.89 -131.42 -24.97
N GLY A 4 1.65 -131.89 -24.78
CA GLY A 4 0.49 -131.39 -25.53
C GLY A 4 0.30 -129.90 -25.29
N ALA A 5 -0.08 -129.16 -26.33
CA ALA A 5 -0.32 -127.73 -26.26
C ALA A 5 -1.39 -127.40 -25.20
N ASP A 6 -1.19 -126.31 -24.48
CA ASP A 6 -2.20 -125.78 -23.56
C ASP A 6 -3.50 -125.50 -24.34
N GLY A 7 -4.64 -125.83 -23.72
CA GLY A 7 -5.96 -125.58 -24.30
C GLY A 7 -6.15 -124.09 -24.57
N ALA A 8 -6.80 -123.74 -25.68
CA ALA A 8 -7.06 -122.36 -26.05
C ALA A 8 -7.76 -121.60 -24.89
N ASP A 9 -7.32 -120.38 -24.62
CA ASP A 9 -7.94 -119.52 -23.62
C ASP A 9 -9.45 -119.41 -23.90
N GLY A 10 -10.27 -119.66 -22.87
CA GLY A 10 -11.72 -119.57 -22.98
C GLY A 10 -12.15 -118.18 -23.46
N LEU A 11 -13.09 -118.13 -24.39
CA LEU A 11 -13.65 -116.85 -24.85
C LEU A 11 -14.21 -116.08 -23.65
N PRO A 12 -13.97 -114.77 -23.53
CA PRO A 12 -14.51 -113.98 -22.43
C PRO A 12 -16.05 -114.04 -22.45
N PRO A 13 -16.70 -114.05 -21.28
CA PRO A 13 -18.16 -114.12 -21.20
C PRO A 13 -18.78 -112.94 -21.93
N GLU A 14 -19.81 -113.21 -22.74
CA GLU A 14 -20.61 -112.16 -23.36
C GLU A 14 -21.19 -111.27 -22.27
N HIS A 15 -21.12 -109.95 -22.46
CA HIS A 15 -21.65 -108.98 -21.51
C HIS A 15 -22.46 -107.93 -22.25
N GLU A 16 -23.45 -107.37 -21.57
CA GLU A 16 -24.19 -106.23 -22.09
C GLU A 16 -24.39 -105.16 -21.03
N TRP A 17 -24.47 -103.92 -21.52
CA TRP A 17 -24.73 -102.73 -20.72
C TRP A 17 -26.14 -102.23 -20.98
N GLN A 18 -26.86 -101.92 -19.90
CA GLN A 18 -28.14 -101.21 -19.94
C GLN A 18 -28.02 -99.96 -19.06
N GLY A 19 -27.68 -98.83 -19.68
CA GLY A 19 -27.36 -97.60 -18.95
C GLY A 19 -26.10 -97.78 -18.11
N THR A 20 -26.22 -97.78 -16.78
CA THR A 20 -25.11 -98.03 -15.85
C THR A 20 -25.10 -99.43 -15.25
N ALA A 21 -26.02 -100.28 -15.65
CA ALA A 21 -26.04 -101.66 -15.23
C ALA A 21 -25.29 -102.57 -16.20
N LEU A 22 -24.51 -103.51 -15.64
CA LEU A 22 -23.77 -104.54 -16.36
C LEU A 22 -24.31 -105.92 -15.98
N ARG A 23 -24.50 -106.79 -16.98
CA ARG A 23 -24.75 -108.22 -16.78
C ARG A 23 -23.95 -109.07 -17.76
N PHE A 24 -23.71 -110.32 -17.37
CA PHE A 24 -22.99 -111.31 -18.16
C PHE A 24 -23.94 -112.41 -18.59
N LYS A 25 -23.66 -113.01 -19.75
CA LYS A 25 -24.39 -114.15 -20.27
C LYS A 25 -23.84 -115.43 -19.63
N GLU A 26 -24.73 -116.22 -19.07
CA GLU A 26 -24.39 -117.47 -18.41
C GLU A 26 -24.11 -118.57 -19.46
N PRO A 27 -23.42 -119.67 -19.08
CA PRO A 27 -23.09 -120.76 -20.02
C PRO A 27 -24.31 -121.41 -20.70
N ASP A 28 -25.51 -121.27 -20.14
CA ASP A 28 -26.78 -121.78 -20.69
C ASP A 28 -27.41 -120.84 -21.75
N GLY A 29 -26.77 -119.69 -22.02
CA GLY A 29 -27.21 -118.68 -22.97
C GLY A 29 -28.19 -117.64 -22.39
N SER A 30 -28.60 -117.78 -21.13
CA SER A 30 -29.42 -116.78 -20.44
C SER A 30 -28.58 -115.60 -19.94
N TRP A 31 -29.23 -114.47 -19.65
CA TRP A 31 -28.55 -113.30 -19.09
C TRP A 31 -28.70 -113.28 -17.57
N GLY A 32 -27.58 -113.19 -16.85
CA GLY A 32 -27.57 -113.07 -15.40
C GLY A 32 -28.12 -111.74 -14.88
N GLN A 33 -28.10 -111.56 -13.55
CA GLN A 33 -28.60 -110.35 -12.90
C GLN A 33 -27.84 -109.09 -13.36
N ALA A 34 -28.57 -108.05 -13.76
CA ALA A 34 -28.02 -106.71 -13.99
C ALA A 34 -27.59 -106.06 -12.67
N VAL A 35 -26.33 -105.66 -12.62
CA VAL A 35 -25.74 -104.94 -11.48
C VAL A 35 -25.57 -103.48 -11.88
N ASP A 36 -26.32 -102.56 -11.27
CA ASP A 36 -26.10 -101.12 -11.45
C ASP A 36 -24.79 -100.71 -10.79
N LEU A 37 -23.87 -100.21 -11.60
CA LEU A 37 -22.55 -99.79 -11.17
C LEU A 37 -22.51 -98.29 -10.82
N ARG A 38 -23.62 -97.56 -10.97
CA ARG A 38 -23.74 -96.19 -10.51
C ARG A 38 -24.15 -96.16 -9.02
N GLY A 39 -23.25 -95.65 -8.18
CA GLY A 39 -23.59 -95.36 -6.78
C GLY A 39 -24.63 -94.24 -6.64
N ALA A 40 -25.24 -94.12 -5.45
CA ALA A 40 -26.13 -93.00 -5.16
C ALA A 40 -25.44 -91.65 -5.45
N PRO A 41 -26.16 -90.64 -5.98
CA PRO A 41 -25.60 -89.31 -6.14
C PRO A 41 -25.00 -88.81 -4.82
N GLY A 42 -23.78 -88.29 -4.87
CA GLY A 42 -23.16 -87.70 -3.68
C GLY A 42 -23.98 -86.53 -3.14
N SER A 43 -24.01 -86.36 -1.82
CA SER A 43 -24.66 -85.21 -1.18
C SER A 43 -24.07 -83.89 -1.72
N SER A 44 -24.92 -82.95 -2.12
CA SER A 44 -24.45 -81.62 -2.50
C SER A 44 -23.82 -80.91 -1.30
N ALA A 45 -22.58 -80.45 -1.45
CA ALA A 45 -21.90 -79.69 -0.41
C ALA A 45 -22.53 -78.30 -0.27
N THR A 46 -23.00 -77.95 0.92
CA THR A 46 -23.40 -76.56 1.23
C THR A 46 -22.16 -75.80 1.66
N VAL A 47 -21.76 -74.77 0.90
CA VAL A 47 -20.66 -73.89 1.29
C VAL A 47 -21.22 -72.81 2.20
N PRO A 48 -20.73 -72.67 3.45
CA PRO A 48 -21.23 -71.65 4.36
C PRO A 48 -20.88 -70.24 3.85
N ILE A 49 -21.63 -69.24 4.32
CA ILE A 49 -21.26 -67.84 4.13
C ILE A 49 -19.95 -67.58 4.88
N ALA A 50 -19.03 -66.89 4.22
CA ALA A 50 -17.72 -66.62 4.79
C ALA A 50 -17.85 -65.63 5.96
N THR A 51 -17.17 -65.93 7.06
CA THR A 51 -16.99 -65.03 8.20
C THR A 51 -15.48 -64.80 8.42
N THR A 52 -15.13 -63.95 9.39
CA THR A 52 -13.73 -63.77 9.79
C THR A 52 -13.09 -65.04 10.36
N SER A 53 -13.92 -66.02 10.76
CA SER A 53 -13.48 -67.25 11.42
C SER A 53 -13.84 -68.52 10.64
N VAL A 54 -14.73 -68.43 9.64
CA VAL A 54 -15.19 -69.56 8.82
C VAL A 54 -15.02 -69.22 7.35
N ALA A 55 -14.27 -70.03 6.61
CA ALA A 55 -14.11 -69.85 5.16
C ALA A 55 -15.42 -70.25 4.43
N GLY A 56 -15.83 -69.43 3.46
CA GLY A 56 -16.85 -69.78 2.47
C GLY A 56 -16.18 -70.04 1.11
N LYS A 57 -16.78 -69.54 0.01
CA LYS A 57 -16.11 -69.52 -1.30
C LYS A 57 -14.86 -68.62 -1.32
N VAL A 58 -14.80 -67.66 -0.39
CA VAL A 58 -13.68 -66.75 -0.15
C VAL A 58 -13.39 -66.69 1.35
N LYS A 59 -12.21 -66.20 1.75
CA LYS A 59 -11.85 -65.93 3.14
C LYS A 59 -11.95 -64.43 3.44
N VAL A 60 -12.57 -64.08 4.56
CA VAL A 60 -12.77 -62.67 4.97
C VAL A 60 -11.55 -62.18 5.74
N GLY A 61 -10.95 -61.09 5.26
CA GLY A 61 -9.83 -60.42 5.91
C GLY A 61 -10.25 -59.31 6.87
N THR A 62 -9.26 -58.73 7.56
CA THR A 62 -9.47 -57.58 8.45
C THR A 62 -10.07 -56.38 7.71
N ASN A 63 -11.01 -55.66 8.34
CA ASN A 63 -11.74 -54.50 7.80
C ASN A 63 -12.75 -54.79 6.67
N LEU A 64 -12.98 -56.06 6.33
CA LEU A 64 -14.13 -56.47 5.52
C LEU A 64 -15.22 -57.03 6.43
N SER A 65 -16.45 -56.60 6.24
CA SER A 65 -17.64 -57.20 6.86
C SER A 65 -18.43 -57.99 5.84
N VAL A 66 -19.02 -59.09 6.29
CA VAL A 66 -19.91 -59.93 5.48
C VAL A 66 -21.27 -59.99 6.15
N ALA A 67 -22.31 -59.59 5.42
CA ALA A 67 -23.68 -59.68 5.90
C ALA A 67 -24.21 -61.13 5.84
N ALA A 68 -25.33 -61.39 6.52
CA ALA A 68 -25.95 -62.72 6.57
C ALA A 68 -26.46 -63.24 5.22
N ASP A 69 -26.52 -62.37 4.20
CA ASP A 69 -26.85 -62.70 2.80
C ASP A 69 -25.60 -62.90 1.91
N GLY A 70 -24.40 -62.73 2.48
CA GLY A 70 -23.13 -62.83 1.77
C GLY A 70 -22.60 -61.52 1.18
N THR A 71 -23.27 -60.38 1.39
CA THR A 71 -22.80 -59.08 0.90
C THR A 71 -21.48 -58.67 1.58
N LEU A 72 -20.46 -58.31 0.79
CA LEU A 72 -19.18 -57.79 1.27
C LEU A 72 -19.21 -56.27 1.33
N SER A 73 -18.77 -55.69 2.44
CA SER A 73 -18.60 -54.23 2.57
C SER A 73 -17.30 -53.85 3.30
N VAL A 74 -16.86 -52.61 3.09
CA VAL A 74 -15.67 -52.02 3.72
C VAL A 74 -16.07 -50.76 4.48
N ALA A 75 -15.53 -50.60 5.68
CA ALA A 75 -15.80 -49.42 6.50
C ALA A 75 -15.10 -48.17 5.92
N SER A 76 -15.75 -47.01 6.08
CA SER A 76 -15.08 -45.72 5.85
C SER A 76 -13.99 -45.50 6.89
N ALA A 77 -12.90 -44.84 6.50
CA ALA A 77 -11.84 -44.50 7.44
C ALA A 77 -12.31 -43.43 8.44
N SER A 78 -11.69 -43.43 9.61
CA SER A 78 -11.82 -42.40 10.64
C SER A 78 -10.44 -42.11 11.22
N THR A 79 -10.36 -41.14 12.14
CA THR A 79 -9.12 -40.83 12.85
C THR A 79 -8.67 -41.93 13.82
N SER A 80 -9.58 -42.83 14.21
CA SER A 80 -9.30 -43.94 15.13
C SER A 80 -9.29 -45.31 14.44
N ALA A 81 -9.85 -45.44 13.23
CA ALA A 81 -9.94 -46.70 12.50
C ALA A 81 -9.58 -46.54 11.02
N LYS A 82 -8.79 -47.49 10.50
CA LYS A 82 -8.44 -47.57 9.07
C LYS A 82 -9.68 -47.97 8.24
N GLY A 83 -9.78 -47.46 7.01
CA GLY A 83 -10.89 -47.77 6.09
C GLY A 83 -10.67 -47.12 4.72
N VAL A 84 -11.71 -47.06 3.90
CA VAL A 84 -11.67 -46.35 2.61
C VAL A 84 -11.99 -44.86 2.78
N VAL A 85 -11.36 -44.01 1.96
CA VAL A 85 -11.61 -42.56 1.92
C VAL A 85 -11.92 -42.11 0.50
N GLN A 86 -12.71 -41.07 0.36
CA GLN A 86 -12.87 -40.34 -0.90
C GLN A 86 -11.91 -39.14 -0.89
N LEU A 87 -11.25 -38.89 -2.02
CA LEU A 87 -10.26 -37.83 -2.15
C LEU A 87 -10.89 -36.54 -2.70
N SER A 88 -10.41 -35.39 -2.25
CA SER A 88 -10.78 -34.08 -2.79
C SER A 88 -9.54 -33.24 -3.07
N SER A 89 -9.54 -32.57 -4.22
CA SER A 89 -8.50 -31.61 -4.62
C SER A 89 -8.86 -30.15 -4.31
N ALA A 90 -9.98 -29.91 -3.62
CA ALA A 90 -10.35 -28.57 -3.19
C ALA A 90 -9.42 -28.07 -2.07
N THR A 91 -8.92 -26.84 -2.18
CA THR A 91 -8.01 -26.21 -1.21
C THR A 91 -8.73 -25.39 -0.12
N ASN A 92 -10.04 -25.26 -0.24
CA ASN A 92 -10.95 -24.57 0.69
C ASN A 92 -12.12 -25.47 1.13
N SER A 93 -11.95 -26.79 1.04
CA SER A 93 -12.97 -27.75 1.45
C SER A 93 -13.20 -27.66 2.96
N THR A 94 -14.46 -27.60 3.37
CA THR A 94 -14.88 -27.72 4.77
C THR A 94 -15.27 -29.16 5.16
N SER A 95 -15.13 -30.12 4.22
CA SER A 95 -15.50 -31.52 4.48
C SER A 95 -14.60 -32.16 5.53
N THR A 96 -15.22 -32.89 6.46
CA THR A 96 -14.56 -33.70 7.48
C THR A 96 -14.47 -35.18 7.11
N THR A 97 -15.02 -35.59 5.96
CA THR A 97 -15.09 -36.99 5.50
C THR A 97 -14.24 -37.28 4.26
N LEU A 98 -13.70 -36.24 3.62
CA LEU A 98 -12.83 -36.36 2.44
C LEU A 98 -11.37 -36.11 2.82
N ALA A 99 -10.45 -36.90 2.27
CA ALA A 99 -9.03 -36.67 2.43
C ALA A 99 -8.49 -35.73 1.33
N ALA A 100 -7.58 -34.82 1.70
CA ALA A 100 -6.94 -33.91 0.76
C ALA A 100 -5.97 -34.66 -0.17
N THR A 101 -5.95 -34.32 -1.46
CA THR A 101 -4.93 -34.81 -2.40
C THR A 101 -3.60 -34.08 -2.21
N ALA A 102 -2.50 -34.72 -2.61
CA ALA A 102 -1.17 -34.08 -2.60
C ALA A 102 -1.14 -32.79 -3.44
N SER A 103 -1.90 -32.72 -4.53
CA SER A 103 -2.07 -31.49 -5.32
C SER A 103 -2.72 -30.36 -4.52
N ALA A 104 -3.78 -30.63 -3.75
CA ALA A 104 -4.41 -29.61 -2.91
C ALA A 104 -3.44 -29.08 -1.83
N VAL A 105 -2.70 -29.99 -1.18
CA VAL A 105 -1.69 -29.62 -0.18
C VAL A 105 -0.59 -28.77 -0.80
N LYS A 106 -0.08 -29.14 -1.99
CA LYS A 106 0.94 -28.37 -2.70
C LYS A 106 0.44 -26.98 -3.08
N THR A 107 -0.77 -26.87 -3.62
CA THR A 107 -1.37 -25.57 -3.97
C THR A 107 -1.55 -24.67 -2.74
N ALA A 108 -1.99 -25.21 -1.60
CA ALA A 108 -2.11 -24.46 -0.36
C ALA A 108 -0.74 -23.98 0.16
N TYR A 109 0.27 -24.85 0.10
CA TYR A 109 1.65 -24.51 0.47
C TYR A 109 2.23 -23.39 -0.42
N ASP A 110 2.09 -23.51 -1.73
CA ASP A 110 2.58 -22.51 -2.70
C ASP A 110 1.93 -21.15 -2.48
N LYS A 111 0.63 -21.14 -2.17
CA LYS A 111 -0.10 -19.91 -1.81
C LYS A 111 0.46 -19.29 -0.53
N GLY A 112 0.80 -20.11 0.47
CA GLY A 112 1.47 -19.67 1.69
C GLY A 112 2.83 -19.05 1.44
N VAL A 113 3.69 -19.71 0.65
CA VAL A 113 5.02 -19.18 0.25
C VAL A 113 4.89 -17.86 -0.51
N SER A 114 3.92 -17.77 -1.43
CA SER A 114 3.66 -16.55 -2.19
C SER A 114 3.23 -15.39 -1.27
N ALA A 115 2.35 -15.66 -0.31
CA ALA A 115 1.89 -14.68 0.67
C ALA A 115 3.04 -14.21 1.58
N ALA A 116 3.87 -15.12 2.08
CA ALA A 116 5.04 -14.77 2.89
C ALA A 116 6.02 -13.89 2.11
N THR A 117 6.25 -14.19 0.83
CA THR A 117 7.10 -13.38 -0.05
C THR A 117 6.51 -11.98 -0.26
N ALA A 118 5.20 -11.87 -0.50
CA ALA A 118 4.51 -10.59 -0.64
C ALA A 118 4.58 -9.76 0.65
N ALA A 119 4.40 -10.39 1.81
CA ALA A 119 4.54 -9.76 3.11
C ALA A 119 5.97 -9.22 3.34
N GLY A 120 6.99 -10.00 2.97
CA GLY A 120 8.39 -9.55 3.02
C GLY A 120 8.64 -8.30 2.17
N LYS A 121 8.13 -8.28 0.92
CA LYS A 121 8.21 -7.10 0.04
C LYS A 121 7.49 -5.88 0.63
N ALA A 122 6.30 -6.08 1.19
CA ALA A 122 5.54 -5.02 1.84
C ALA A 122 6.30 -4.45 3.04
N GLN A 123 6.93 -5.30 3.86
CA GLN A 123 7.75 -4.88 4.98
C GLN A 123 8.97 -4.04 4.52
N THR A 124 9.68 -4.48 3.47
CA THR A 124 10.79 -3.70 2.91
C THR A 124 10.32 -2.34 2.40
N ALA A 125 9.20 -2.28 1.68
CA ALA A 125 8.65 -1.02 1.19
C ALA A 125 8.24 -0.09 2.35
N ALA A 126 7.63 -0.63 3.40
CA ALA A 126 7.28 0.13 4.60
C ALA A 126 8.51 0.70 5.31
N THR A 127 9.58 -0.10 5.48
CA THR A 127 10.84 0.37 6.06
C THR A 127 11.48 1.47 5.21
N ALA A 128 11.49 1.33 3.88
CA ALA A 128 12.01 2.37 2.99
C ALA A 128 11.20 3.67 3.07
N ALA A 129 9.87 3.57 3.13
CA ALA A 129 8.99 4.71 3.30
C ALA A 129 9.23 5.44 4.65
N GLN A 130 9.42 4.69 5.74
CA GLN A 130 9.77 5.26 7.03
C GLN A 130 11.10 6.03 6.97
N SER A 131 12.15 5.43 6.39
CA SER A 131 13.44 6.11 6.26
C SER A 131 13.36 7.39 5.40
N ALA A 132 12.54 7.39 4.35
CA ALA A 132 12.30 8.58 3.54
C ALA A 132 11.55 9.68 4.31
N ALA A 133 10.59 9.30 5.15
CA ALA A 133 9.87 10.23 6.03
C ALA A 133 10.80 10.86 7.07
N ASP A 134 11.67 10.06 7.70
CA ASP A 134 12.65 10.54 8.67
C ASP A 134 13.63 11.53 8.03
N ALA A 135 14.12 11.25 6.82
CA ALA A 135 14.99 12.15 6.07
C ALA A 135 14.30 13.47 5.68
N ALA A 136 13.01 13.41 5.33
CA ALA A 136 12.22 14.60 5.04
C ALA A 136 12.01 15.47 6.30
N ALA A 137 11.78 14.84 7.46
CA ALA A 137 11.66 15.55 8.73
C ALA A 137 12.96 16.29 9.11
N GLU A 138 14.12 15.64 8.93
CA GLU A 138 15.42 16.27 9.19
C GLU A 138 15.69 17.47 8.26
N THR A 139 15.31 17.34 6.98
CA THR A 139 15.40 18.43 6.01
C THR A 139 14.53 19.61 6.42
N ALA A 140 13.30 19.35 6.88
CA ALA A 140 12.38 20.38 7.35
C ALA A 140 12.92 21.09 8.61
N ASN A 141 13.48 20.35 9.56
CA ASN A 141 14.11 20.91 10.76
C ASN A 141 15.29 21.83 10.41
N THR A 142 16.14 21.40 9.47
CA THR A 142 17.25 22.21 8.97
C THR A 142 16.77 23.50 8.31
N ALA A 143 15.73 23.42 7.47
CA ALA A 143 15.14 24.59 6.82
C ALA A 143 14.53 25.55 7.84
N LYS A 144 13.86 25.04 8.88
CA LYS A 144 13.34 25.85 9.97
C LYS A 144 14.45 26.57 10.73
N ALA A 145 15.54 25.87 11.07
CA ALA A 145 16.68 26.49 11.75
C ALA A 145 17.31 27.60 10.91
N ALA A 146 17.44 27.39 9.59
CA ALA A 146 17.94 28.42 8.67
C ALA A 146 17.00 29.64 8.60
N ALA A 147 15.68 29.43 8.60
CA ALA A 147 14.70 30.52 8.62
C ALA A 147 14.76 31.30 9.94
N ASP A 148 14.83 30.62 11.07
CA ASP A 148 14.93 31.25 12.40
C ASP A 148 16.24 32.07 12.52
N ALA A 149 17.35 31.58 11.95
CA ALA A 149 18.62 32.30 11.87
C ALA A 149 18.54 33.54 10.97
N ALA A 150 17.89 33.43 9.80
CA ALA A 150 17.67 34.55 8.90
C ALA A 150 16.81 35.65 9.56
N GLN A 151 15.74 35.25 10.26
CA GLN A 151 14.90 36.18 11.00
C GLN A 151 15.67 36.90 12.11
N SER A 152 16.47 36.16 12.88
CA SER A 152 17.34 36.73 13.92
C SER A 152 18.33 37.74 13.35
N ALA A 153 18.89 37.47 12.16
CA ALA A 153 19.76 38.41 11.47
C ALA A 153 19.04 39.70 11.08
N VAL A 154 17.78 39.62 10.62
CA VAL A 154 16.95 40.79 10.28
C VAL A 154 16.60 41.59 11.55
N ASP A 155 16.19 40.91 12.63
CA ASP A 155 15.83 41.56 13.89
C ASP A 155 17.04 42.22 14.58
N GLY A 156 18.24 41.69 14.34
CA GLY A 156 19.50 42.26 14.81
C GLY A 156 19.95 43.52 14.04
N VAL A 157 19.35 43.85 12.90
CA VAL A 157 19.67 45.09 12.19
C VAL A 157 19.05 46.27 12.95
N ALA A 158 19.90 47.19 13.40
CA ALA A 158 19.44 48.42 14.05
C ALA A 158 18.50 49.18 13.09
N LYS A 159 17.24 49.35 13.51
CA LYS A 159 16.26 50.13 12.74
C LYS A 159 16.71 51.59 12.69
N PRO A 160 16.61 52.27 11.52
CA PRO A 160 16.97 53.68 11.44
C PRO A 160 16.11 54.50 12.40
N ASN A 161 16.73 55.45 13.11
CA ASN A 161 16.06 56.30 14.10
C ASN A 161 14.85 57.07 13.53
N ALA A 162 14.87 57.37 12.23
CA ALA A 162 13.74 57.90 11.48
C ALA A 162 13.84 57.49 10.01
N TYR A 163 12.70 57.40 9.34
CA TYR A 163 12.62 57.14 7.90
C TYR A 163 11.57 58.04 7.26
N VAL A 164 11.73 58.35 5.98
CA VAL A 164 10.78 59.19 5.24
C VAL A 164 9.45 58.44 5.07
N THR A 165 8.36 59.03 5.52
CA THR A 165 6.99 58.47 5.47
C THR A 165 6.14 59.06 4.35
N ALA A 166 6.47 60.26 3.88
CA ALA A 166 5.81 60.88 2.74
C ALA A 166 6.76 61.81 1.99
N THR A 167 6.63 61.83 0.67
CA THR A 167 7.32 62.77 -0.20
C THR A 167 6.30 63.43 -1.13
N TRP A 168 6.60 64.65 -1.54
CA TRP A 168 5.81 65.36 -2.54
C TRP A 168 6.68 66.37 -3.28
N ARG A 169 6.39 66.58 -4.56
CA ARG A 169 7.06 67.59 -5.39
C ARG A 169 6.10 68.10 -6.46
N SER A 170 6.06 69.40 -6.65
CA SER A 170 5.38 70.05 -7.77
C SER A 170 6.18 71.27 -8.21
N GLY A 171 6.63 71.26 -9.47
CA GLY A 171 7.57 72.26 -9.97
C GLY A 171 8.85 72.33 -9.12
N SER A 172 9.19 73.52 -8.65
CA SER A 172 10.33 73.74 -7.76
C SER A 172 10.05 73.36 -6.31
N SER A 173 8.79 73.27 -5.89
CA SER A 173 8.42 73.04 -4.48
C SER A 173 8.37 71.56 -4.13
N TRP A 174 8.83 71.20 -2.93
CA TRP A 174 8.87 69.82 -2.45
C TRP A 174 8.80 69.72 -0.92
N TYR A 175 8.41 68.55 -0.40
CA TYR A 175 8.58 68.21 1.01
C TYR A 175 8.93 66.73 1.23
N ARG A 176 9.50 66.45 2.41
CA ARG A 176 9.63 65.13 3.02
C ARG A 176 9.13 65.16 4.46
N LYS A 177 8.29 64.18 4.82
CA LYS A 177 7.89 63.92 6.21
C LYS A 177 8.65 62.71 6.71
N TRP A 178 9.10 62.75 7.95
CA TRP A 178 9.83 61.67 8.60
C TRP A 178 8.97 61.01 9.68
N SER A 179 9.23 59.74 9.98
CA SER A 179 8.46 58.91 10.92
C SER A 179 8.50 59.43 12.36
N ASN A 180 9.51 60.23 12.70
CA ASN A 180 9.65 60.89 14.00
C ASN A 180 8.96 62.26 14.06
N GLY A 181 8.24 62.68 13.01
CA GLY A 181 7.56 63.97 12.93
C GLY A 181 8.41 65.11 12.35
N PHE A 182 9.70 64.89 12.05
CA PHE A 182 10.52 65.90 11.37
C PHE A 182 10.01 66.12 9.94
N ILE A 183 10.05 67.37 9.48
CA ILE A 183 9.60 67.78 8.16
C ILE A 183 10.71 68.61 7.52
N GLU A 184 10.96 68.35 6.24
CA GLU A 184 11.84 69.17 5.40
C GLU A 184 11.07 69.63 4.16
N GLN A 185 11.21 70.89 3.79
CA GLN A 185 10.51 71.49 2.66
C GLN A 185 11.44 72.43 1.93
N GLY A 186 11.25 72.57 0.63
CA GLY A 186 12.05 73.50 -0.14
C GLY A 186 11.36 73.92 -1.41
N GLY A 187 11.91 74.95 -2.03
CA GLY A 187 11.43 75.43 -3.32
C GLY A 187 12.18 76.64 -3.82
N THR A 188 11.61 77.25 -4.86
CA THR A 188 12.03 78.57 -5.33
C THR A 188 10.84 79.52 -5.31
N THR A 189 11.10 80.80 -5.06
CA THR A 189 10.11 81.88 -5.17
C THR A 189 10.75 83.13 -5.76
N THR A 190 9.95 84.09 -6.20
CA THR A 190 10.44 85.40 -6.65
C THR A 190 9.94 86.47 -5.69
N THR A 191 10.83 87.36 -5.23
CA THR A 191 10.45 88.43 -4.29
C THR A 191 9.44 89.40 -4.92
N SER A 192 8.45 89.82 -4.15
CA SER A 192 7.46 90.83 -4.52
C SER A 192 7.47 91.98 -3.50
N GLY A 193 7.86 93.17 -3.94
CA GLY A 193 7.96 94.36 -3.09
C GLY A 193 8.96 94.24 -1.93
N ALA A 194 8.69 94.99 -0.85
CA ALA A 194 9.56 95.11 0.32
C ALA A 194 9.58 93.86 1.25
N SER A 195 8.63 92.94 1.06
CA SER A 195 8.43 91.76 1.92
C SER A 195 7.69 90.66 1.15
N THR A 196 8.18 89.43 1.21
CA THR A 196 7.61 88.27 0.52
C THR A 196 7.34 87.15 1.52
N THR A 197 6.08 86.68 1.59
CA THR A 197 5.68 85.56 2.45
C THR A 197 5.65 84.27 1.65
N ILE A 198 6.32 83.24 2.16
CA ILE A 198 6.37 81.90 1.55
C ILE A 198 5.52 80.97 2.38
N SER A 199 4.49 80.40 1.76
CA SER A 199 3.64 79.38 2.39
C SER A 199 4.31 78.02 2.34
N LEU A 200 4.37 77.36 3.49
CA LEU A 200 4.87 75.99 3.61
C LEU A 200 3.75 75.02 3.21
N HIS A 201 4.09 73.96 2.48
CA HIS A 201 3.11 72.95 2.06
C HIS A 201 2.60 72.12 3.23
N THR A 202 3.46 71.88 4.21
CA THR A 202 3.13 71.20 5.45
C THR A 202 3.42 72.14 6.61
N PRO A 203 2.43 72.54 7.40
CA PRO A 203 2.72 73.33 8.60
C PRO A 203 3.62 72.55 9.58
N PHE A 204 4.60 73.24 10.15
CA PHE A 204 5.36 72.78 11.31
C PHE A 204 4.49 72.87 12.57
N THR A 205 4.75 72.03 13.56
CA THR A 205 4.12 72.07 14.90
C THR A 205 4.71 73.16 15.79
N SER A 206 5.92 73.63 15.48
CA SER A 206 6.62 74.71 16.17
C SER A 206 7.05 75.84 15.23
N THR A 207 7.21 77.05 15.77
CA THR A 207 7.83 78.18 15.06
C THR A 207 9.36 78.17 15.12
N SER A 208 9.95 77.27 15.92
CA SER A 208 11.41 77.09 16.08
C SER A 208 11.99 76.13 15.04
N TYR A 209 11.76 76.40 13.76
CA TYR A 209 12.31 75.64 12.65
C TYR A 209 13.44 76.42 11.96
N THR A 210 14.34 75.69 11.31
CA THR A 210 15.45 76.27 10.56
C THR A 210 14.97 76.67 9.18
N VAL A 211 15.36 77.87 8.74
CA VAL A 211 15.17 78.33 7.35
C VAL A 211 16.50 78.77 6.79
N ALA A 212 16.83 78.29 5.61
CA ALA A 212 17.94 78.75 4.80
C ALA A 212 17.41 79.30 3.47
N ILE A 213 17.95 80.43 3.04
CA ILE A 213 17.63 81.06 1.76
C ILE A 213 18.91 81.27 0.95
N GLY A 214 18.83 81.02 -0.35
CA GLY A 214 19.89 81.28 -1.32
C GLY A 214 19.36 82.18 -2.43
N GLU A 215 20.06 83.26 -2.72
CA GLU A 215 19.69 84.16 -3.80
C GLU A 215 20.26 83.64 -5.12
N VAL A 216 19.42 83.57 -6.15
CA VAL A 216 19.80 83.08 -7.47
C VAL A 216 19.72 84.26 -8.44
N ASN A 217 20.87 84.83 -8.79
CA ASN A 217 20.98 85.88 -9.80
C ASN A 217 22.21 85.66 -10.70
N ALA A 218 22.12 86.07 -11.97
CA ALA A 218 23.22 85.98 -12.94
C ALA A 218 24.24 87.13 -12.81
N ASP A 219 23.84 88.25 -12.18
CA ASP A 219 24.67 89.45 -12.04
C ASP A 219 25.26 89.55 -10.62
N ASN A 220 26.59 89.63 -10.53
CA ASN A 220 27.39 89.55 -9.30
C ASN A 220 27.27 90.76 -8.35
N TYR A 221 26.23 91.58 -8.46
CA TYR A 221 26.05 92.77 -7.62
C TYR A 221 24.63 92.85 -7.08
N LEU A 222 24.50 92.70 -5.76
CA LEU A 222 23.23 92.75 -5.06
C LEU A 222 23.27 93.93 -4.08
N GLU A 223 22.47 94.96 -4.34
CA GLU A 223 22.20 96.00 -3.35
C GLU A 223 21.18 95.47 -2.32
N GLY A 224 21.67 95.25 -1.09
CA GLY A 224 20.85 94.84 0.05
C GLY A 224 20.69 93.33 0.25
N SER A 225 20.76 92.89 1.51
CA SER A 225 20.63 91.48 1.92
C SER A 225 19.17 91.06 2.12
N SER A 226 18.81 89.86 1.68
CA SER A 226 17.56 89.22 2.12
C SER A 226 17.71 88.70 3.54
N VAL A 227 16.73 88.99 4.40
CA VAL A 227 16.71 88.49 5.78
C VAL A 227 15.37 87.83 6.09
N ILE A 228 15.42 86.75 6.86
CA ILE A 228 14.21 86.13 7.41
C ILE A 228 13.70 87.05 8.51
N SER A 229 12.50 87.61 8.33
CA SER A 229 11.95 88.60 9.26
C SER A 229 10.87 88.05 10.19
N ALA A 230 10.26 86.92 9.84
CA ALA A 230 9.26 86.24 10.67
C ALA A 230 9.14 84.77 10.29
N CYS A 231 8.88 83.93 11.30
CA CYS A 231 8.56 82.51 11.13
C CYS A 231 7.22 82.21 11.83
N ALA A 232 6.33 81.52 11.13
CA ALA A 232 5.08 80.98 11.64
C ALA A 232 4.98 79.50 11.25
N THR A 233 4.08 78.75 11.88
CA THR A 233 3.95 77.31 11.63
C THR A 233 3.68 76.96 10.16
N ALA A 234 2.94 77.79 9.43
CA ALA A 234 2.55 77.54 8.04
C ALA A 234 3.29 78.40 7.00
N ASN A 235 4.16 79.33 7.41
CA ASN A 235 4.84 80.25 6.49
C ASN A 235 6.04 80.95 7.14
N PHE A 236 6.94 81.49 6.32
CA PHE A 236 7.95 82.45 6.77
C PHE A 236 7.98 83.66 5.85
N THR A 237 8.51 84.77 6.35
CA THR A 237 8.60 86.03 5.62
C THR A 237 10.05 86.41 5.38
N ILE A 238 10.35 86.79 4.15
CA ILE A 238 11.63 87.36 3.74
C ILE A 238 11.43 88.87 3.57
N LYS A 239 12.26 89.68 4.22
CA LYS A 239 12.31 91.13 4.02
C LYS A 239 13.48 91.47 3.09
N ARG A 240 13.19 92.24 2.04
CA ARG A 240 14.17 92.73 1.08
C ARG A 240 13.69 94.03 0.42
N PRO A 241 14.53 95.05 0.23
CA PRO A 241 14.12 96.30 -0.44
C PRO A 241 13.80 96.14 -1.94
N THR A 242 14.33 95.11 -2.61
CA THR A 242 14.25 94.94 -4.07
C THR A 242 13.35 93.76 -4.48
N SER A 243 12.40 94.01 -5.38
CA SER A 243 11.51 92.99 -5.96
C SER A 243 12.11 92.31 -7.19
N GLY A 244 11.60 91.13 -7.55
CA GLY A 244 11.96 90.41 -8.77
C GLY A 244 13.15 89.47 -8.65
N ILE A 245 13.65 89.22 -7.43
CA ILE A 245 14.81 88.35 -7.20
C ILE A 245 14.35 86.92 -6.96
N SER A 246 14.97 85.95 -7.65
CA SER A 246 14.70 84.54 -7.42
C SER A 246 15.43 84.03 -6.17
N ILE A 247 14.69 83.40 -5.27
CA ILE A 247 15.18 82.87 -4.00
C ILE A 247 14.93 81.36 -3.98
N SER A 248 15.99 80.57 -3.81
CA SER A 248 15.87 79.18 -3.37
C SER A 248 15.74 79.15 -1.85
N TRP A 249 14.91 78.26 -1.34
CA TRP A 249 14.67 78.16 0.09
C TRP A 249 14.58 76.70 0.55
N TYR A 250 14.99 76.49 1.78
CA TYR A 250 14.88 75.22 2.51
C TYR A 250 14.41 75.54 3.93
N ALA A 251 13.40 74.83 4.40
CA ALA A 251 12.87 74.93 5.75
C ALA A 251 12.76 73.54 6.37
N ALA A 252 13.24 73.37 7.59
CA ALA A 252 13.18 72.08 8.28
C ALA A 252 12.98 72.21 9.80
N GLY A 253 12.12 71.36 10.35
CA GLY A 253 11.69 71.43 11.75
C GLY A 253 10.60 70.41 12.06
N TYR A 254 9.95 70.59 13.21
CA TYR A 254 8.83 69.76 13.68
C TYR A 254 7.55 70.55 13.64
#